data_AF-A0A4P8IPX4-F1
#
_entry.id   AF-A0A4P8IPX4-F1
#
_cell.length_a   1.000
_cell.length_b   1.000
_cell.length_c   1.000
_cell.angle_alpha   90.00
_cell.angle_beta   90.00
_cell.angle_gamma   90.00
#
_symmetry.space_group_name_H-M   'P 1'
#
loop_
_entity.id
_entity.type
_entity.pdbx_description
1 polymer ?
#
loop_
_entity_poly.entity_id
_entity_poly.type
_entity_poly.pdbx_seq_one_letter_code
_entity_poly.pdbx_strand_id
1 'polypeptide(L)'
;MSEISVPDDFPRAGRSGAVSGAQTKFLARLIDGKFITGLTDEELRERYVACEDLVQQLARYAAQKLADNPSSPADEVLDRVKAGVRKKVRLGTWTLSSAEIDWIMNRVRRMLSDRNAL
;
A
#
# COMPACT_ATOMS: atom_id res chain seq x y z
N MET A 1 22.24 6.43 -7.84
CA MET A 1 21.01 6.11 -7.09
C MET A 1 20.83 4.62 -7.19
N SER A 2 20.81 3.90 -6.06
CA SER A 2 20.57 2.46 -6.05
C SER A 2 19.23 2.19 -6.73
N GLU A 3 19.18 1.32 -7.74
CA GLU A 3 17.91 0.91 -8.34
C GLU A 3 17.07 0.22 -7.28
N ILE A 4 16.05 0.91 -6.76
CA ILE A 4 15.08 0.31 -5.85
C ILE A 4 14.22 -0.63 -6.69
N SER A 5 14.46 -1.94 -6.53
CA SER A 5 13.67 -2.98 -7.18
C SER A 5 12.31 -3.11 -6.50
N VAL A 6 11.24 -2.78 -7.23
CA VAL A 6 9.86 -2.93 -6.74
C VAL A 6 9.47 -4.42 -6.79
N PRO A 7 9.07 -5.04 -5.66
CA PRO A 7 8.68 -6.45 -5.64
C PRO A 7 7.50 -6.79 -6.57
N ASP A 8 7.48 -8.00 -7.14
CA ASP A 8 6.40 -8.44 -8.03
C ASP A 8 5.01 -8.47 -7.38
N ASP A 9 4.93 -8.67 -6.07
CA ASP A 9 3.67 -8.65 -5.34
C ASP A 9 3.13 -7.23 -5.04
N PHE A 10 3.90 -6.18 -5.35
CA PHE A 10 3.46 -4.80 -5.14
C PHE A 10 2.35 -4.41 -6.13
N PRO A 11 1.26 -3.74 -5.68
CA PRO A 11 0.19 -3.32 -6.56
C PRO A 11 0.66 -2.35 -7.66
N ARG A 12 0.54 -2.79 -8.93
CA ARG A 12 0.88 -2.00 -10.12
C ARG A 12 -0.32 -1.46 -10.88
N ALA A 13 -1.53 -1.90 -10.51
CA ALA A 13 -2.76 -1.49 -11.17
C ALA A 13 -2.98 0.02 -10.93
N GLY A 14 -2.52 0.83 -11.88
CA GLY A 14 -2.76 2.26 -11.90
C GLY A 14 -4.26 2.57 -11.99
N ARG A 15 -4.61 3.83 -11.75
CA ARG A 15 -5.98 4.35 -11.91
C ARG A 15 -6.37 4.35 -13.39
N SER A 16 -6.63 3.18 -13.96
CA SER A 16 -7.13 3.03 -15.32
C SER A 16 -8.57 3.55 -15.34
N GLY A 17 -8.74 4.78 -15.83
CA GLY A 17 -10.06 5.35 -16.06
C GLY A 17 -10.59 4.95 -17.43
N ALA A 18 -11.82 4.44 -17.47
CA ALA A 18 -12.60 4.32 -18.69
C ALA A 18 -13.66 5.43 -18.71
N VAL A 19 -13.83 6.09 -19.84
CA VAL A 19 -14.86 7.13 -20.02
C VAL A 19 -16.06 6.54 -20.77
N SER A 20 -17.27 6.92 -20.39
CA SER A 20 -18.50 6.46 -21.03
C SER A 20 -18.61 6.93 -22.49
N GLY A 21 -19.13 6.06 -23.37
CA GLY A 21 -19.33 6.32 -24.79
C GLY A 21 -19.58 5.02 -25.58
N ALA A 22 -19.95 5.13 -26.86
CA ALA A 22 -20.19 3.98 -27.74
C ALA A 22 -18.92 3.15 -28.08
N GLN A 23 -17.74 3.69 -27.78
CA GLN A 23 -16.43 3.07 -27.96
C GLN A 23 -15.65 3.24 -26.65
N THR A 24 -15.04 2.17 -26.14
CA THR A 24 -14.23 2.20 -24.91
C THR A 24 -13.02 3.10 -25.10
N LYS A 25 -12.93 4.19 -24.32
CA LYS A 25 -11.79 5.11 -24.31
C LYS A 25 -11.03 4.98 -23.01
N PHE A 26 -9.73 4.72 -23.11
CA PHE A 26 -8.81 4.69 -21.97
C PHE A 26 -8.21 6.07 -21.74
N LEU A 27 -8.13 6.49 -20.49
CA LEU A 27 -7.37 7.68 -20.11
C LEU A 27 -5.87 7.36 -20.14
N ALA A 28 -5.13 8.07 -21.00
CA ALA A 28 -3.67 7.94 -21.13
C ALA A 28 -3.00 9.32 -21.04
N ARG A 29 -1.77 9.34 -20.50
CA ARG A 29 -0.89 10.53 -20.49
C ARG A 29 0.15 10.37 -21.59
N LEU A 30 0.43 11.43 -22.36
CA LEU A 30 1.55 11.45 -23.30
C LEU A 30 2.80 11.91 -22.55
N ILE A 31 3.76 11.00 -22.34
CA ILE A 31 5.04 11.26 -21.65
C ILE A 31 6.15 10.77 -22.57
N ASP A 32 7.10 11.63 -22.92
CA ASP A 32 8.22 11.33 -23.82
C ASP A 32 7.79 10.64 -25.13
N GLY A 33 6.69 11.11 -25.72
CA GLY A 33 6.15 10.57 -26.99
C GLY A 33 5.44 9.22 -26.87
N LYS A 34 5.30 8.67 -25.66
CA LYS A 34 4.57 7.42 -25.38
C LYS A 34 3.27 7.69 -24.63
N PHE A 35 2.20 7.01 -25.03
CA PHE A 35 0.94 6.99 -24.29
C PHE A 35 1.06 6.00 -23.13
N ILE A 36 1.05 6.51 -21.90
CA ILE A 36 1.15 5.72 -20.68
C ILE A 36 -0.22 5.67 -20.00
N THR A 37 -0.71 4.46 -19.75
CA THR A 37 -1.87 4.18 -18.91
C THR A 37 -1.36 3.63 -17.57
N GLY A 38 -1.67 4.30 -16.46
CA GLY A 38 -1.16 3.93 -15.13
C GLY A 38 0.12 4.67 -14.72
N LEU A 39 0.88 4.06 -13.80
CA LEU A 39 2.11 4.63 -13.24
C LEU A 39 3.31 4.37 -14.16
N THR A 40 4.21 5.34 -14.26
CA THR A 40 5.56 5.10 -14.82
C THR A 40 6.39 4.25 -13.85
N ASP A 41 7.52 3.70 -14.30
CA ASP A 41 8.42 2.94 -13.42
C ASP A 41 8.95 3.80 -12.27
N GLU A 42 9.18 5.09 -12.50
CA GLU A 42 9.61 6.02 -11.45
C GLU A 42 8.48 6.29 -10.45
N GLU A 43 7.26 6.60 -10.94
CA GLU A 43 6.10 6.81 -10.06
C GLU A 43 5.78 5.54 -9.26
N LEU A 44 5.98 4.35 -9.85
CA LEU A 44 5.82 3.07 -9.16
C LEU A 44 6.87 2.91 -8.05
N ARG A 45 8.13 3.26 -8.30
CA ARG A 45 9.21 3.23 -7.29
C ARG A 45 8.93 4.20 -6.15
N GLU A 46 8.59 5.44 -6.45
CA GLU A 46 8.21 6.44 -5.44
C GLU A 46 7.04 5.94 -4.59
N ARG A 47 6.03 5.36 -5.25
CA ARG A 47 4.87 4.82 -4.57
C ARG A 47 5.20 3.62 -3.69
N TYR A 48 6.07 2.73 -4.16
CA TYR A 48 6.60 1.62 -3.38
C TYR A 48 7.35 2.10 -2.14
N VAL A 49 8.27 3.05 -2.28
CA VAL A 49 9.04 3.61 -1.15
C VAL A 49 8.12 4.22 -0.09
N ALA A 50 7.10 4.99 -0.51
CA ALA A 50 6.12 5.56 0.41
C ALA A 50 5.32 4.48 1.16
N CYS A 51 4.93 3.40 0.47
CA CYS A 51 4.22 2.29 1.11
C CYS A 51 5.12 1.49 2.06
N GLU A 52 6.39 1.27 1.71
CA GLU A 52 7.36 0.56 2.56
C GLU A 52 7.65 1.36 3.84
N ASP A 53 7.80 2.68 3.77
CA ASP A 53 7.94 3.51 4.98
C ASP A 53 6.71 3.38 5.89
N LEU A 54 5.51 3.41 5.31
CA LEU A 54 4.27 3.22 6.07
C LEU A 54 4.18 1.83 6.71
N VAL A 55 4.65 0.77 6.03
CA VAL A 55 4.79 -0.57 6.62
C VAL A 55 5.66 -0.52 7.87
N GLN A 56 6.83 0.13 7.82
CA GLN A 56 7.72 0.25 8.98
C GLN A 56 7.07 0.99 10.14
N GLN A 57 6.37 2.09 9.86
CA GLN A 57 5.66 2.86 10.88
C GLN A 57 4.53 2.04 11.53
N LEU A 58 3.72 1.35 10.73
CA LEU A 58 2.59 0.56 11.22
C LEU A 58 3.06 -0.70 11.95
N ALA A 59 4.15 -1.34 11.53
CA ALA A 59 4.74 -2.47 12.24
C ALA A 59 5.22 -2.05 13.64
N ARG A 60 5.92 -0.91 13.76
CA ARG A 60 6.31 -0.35 15.07
C ARG A 60 5.09 -0.05 15.95
N TYR A 61 4.08 0.59 15.38
CA TYR A 61 2.85 0.91 16.10
C TYR A 61 2.09 -0.34 16.56
N ALA A 62 1.95 -1.34 15.71
CA ALA A 62 1.26 -2.59 16.02
C ALA A 62 2.03 -3.41 17.08
N ALA A 63 3.36 -3.48 16.98
CA ALA A 63 4.21 -4.13 17.98
C ALA A 63 4.04 -3.49 19.37
N GLN A 64 4.05 -2.14 19.43
CA GLN A 64 3.79 -1.44 20.70
C GLN A 64 2.41 -1.78 21.26
N LYS A 65 1.38 -1.83 20.40
CA LYS A 65 0.02 -2.16 20.85
C LYS A 65 -0.13 -3.58 21.37
N LEU A 66 0.63 -4.53 20.84
CA LEU A 66 0.70 -5.90 21.35
C LEU A 66 1.45 -5.96 22.69
N ALA A 67 2.55 -5.23 22.83
CA ALA A 67 3.27 -5.13 24.10
C ALA A 67 2.41 -4.50 25.21
N ASP A 68 1.64 -3.46 24.88
CA ASP A 68 0.72 -2.80 25.82
C ASP A 68 -0.47 -3.70 26.21
N ASN A 69 -0.84 -4.68 25.37
CA ASN A 69 -1.98 -5.57 25.60
C ASN A 69 -1.63 -7.04 25.26
N PRO A 70 -0.83 -7.72 26.09
CA PRO A 70 -0.34 -9.07 25.79
C PRO A 70 -1.45 -10.11 25.63
N SER A 71 -2.61 -9.88 26.24
CA SER A 71 -3.77 -10.77 26.17
C SER A 71 -4.58 -10.64 24.87
N SER A 72 -4.33 -9.60 24.06
CA SER A 72 -5.04 -9.40 22.79
C SER A 72 -4.45 -10.28 21.69
N PRO A 73 -5.29 -11.00 20.92
CA PRO A 73 -4.80 -11.75 19.77
C PRO A 73 -4.24 -10.81 18.70
N ALA A 74 -3.12 -11.21 18.08
CA ALA A 74 -2.40 -10.37 17.12
C ALA A 74 -3.28 -9.92 15.94
N ASP A 75 -4.15 -10.80 15.45
CA ASP A 75 -5.07 -10.47 14.36
C ASP A 75 -6.08 -9.38 14.74
N GLU A 76 -6.56 -9.33 15.98
CA GLU A 76 -7.47 -8.27 16.41
C GLU A 76 -6.79 -6.90 16.44
N VAL A 77 -5.52 -6.85 16.88
CA VAL A 77 -4.72 -5.62 16.82
C VAL A 77 -4.51 -5.19 15.38
N LEU A 78 -4.18 -6.12 14.48
CA LEU A 78 -3.99 -5.84 13.05
C LEU A 78 -5.28 -5.38 12.37
N ASP A 79 -6.44 -5.95 12.72
CA ASP A 79 -7.74 -5.54 12.19
C ASP A 79 -8.08 -4.11 12.62
N ARG A 80 -7.79 -3.75 13.88
CA ARG A 80 -7.95 -2.36 14.36
C ARG A 80 -7.02 -1.40 13.63
N VAL A 81 -5.76 -1.79 13.39
CA VAL A 81 -4.81 -1.00 12.59
C VAL A 81 -5.35 -0.80 11.18
N LYS A 82 -5.77 -1.87 10.50
CA LYS A 82 -6.36 -1.83 9.15
C LYS A 82 -7.60 -0.93 9.09
N ALA A 83 -8.48 -1.00 10.09
CA ALA A 83 -9.63 -0.12 10.22
C ALA A 83 -9.22 1.35 10.35
N GLY A 84 -8.18 1.64 11.15
CA GLY A 84 -7.60 2.98 11.28
C GLY A 84 -7.05 3.53 9.96
N VAL A 85 -6.32 2.72 9.19
CA VAL A 85 -5.83 3.09 7.85
C VAL A 85 -7.00 3.40 6.92
N ARG A 86 -8.00 2.50 6.84
CA ARG A 86 -9.20 2.70 6.01
C ARG A 86 -9.97 3.97 6.40
N LYS A 87 -10.05 4.28 7.69
CA LYS A 87 -10.66 5.53 8.17
C LYS A 87 -9.92 6.76 7.65
N LYS A 88 -8.59 6.78 7.69
CA LYS A 88 -7.78 7.89 7.15
C LYS A 88 -7.94 8.07 5.65
N VAL A 89 -8.07 6.97 4.91
CA VAL A 89 -8.35 7.00 3.47
C VAL A 89 -9.75 7.55 3.20
N ARG A 90 -10.77 7.09 3.93
CA ARG A 90 -12.15 7.59 3.81
C ARG A 90 -12.27 9.08 4.11
N LEU A 91 -11.48 9.58 5.07
CA LEU A 91 -11.42 11.01 5.41
C LEU A 91 -10.60 11.85 4.41
N GLY A 92 -10.07 11.23 3.35
CA GLY A 92 -9.26 11.91 2.34
C GLY A 92 -7.86 12.31 2.82
N THR A 93 -7.47 11.93 4.03
CA THR A 93 -6.14 12.24 4.58
C THR A 93 -5.05 11.45 3.85
N TRP A 94 -5.33 10.19 3.51
CA TRP A 94 -4.40 9.30 2.83
C TRP A 94 -4.97 8.84 1.48
N THR A 95 -4.12 8.75 0.47
CA THR A 95 -4.51 8.44 -0.92
C THR A 95 -4.20 7.00 -1.31
N LEU A 96 -4.33 6.04 -0.37
CA LEU A 96 -4.07 4.62 -0.62
C LEU A 96 -5.25 3.93 -1.31
N SER A 97 -4.95 3.07 -2.26
CA SER A 97 -5.90 2.12 -2.86
C SER A 97 -6.14 0.92 -1.93
N SER A 98 -7.23 0.19 -2.15
CA SER A 98 -7.51 -1.03 -1.40
C SER A 98 -6.40 -2.08 -1.53
N ALA A 99 -5.83 -2.23 -2.73
CA ALA A 99 -4.74 -3.16 -2.98
C ALA A 99 -3.46 -2.78 -2.21
N GLU A 100 -3.14 -1.49 -2.13
CA GLU A 100 -2.00 -1.00 -1.33
C GLU A 100 -2.24 -1.22 0.16
N ILE A 101 -3.44 -0.97 0.66
CA ILE A 101 -3.79 -1.25 2.07
C ILE A 101 -3.59 -2.74 2.37
N ASP A 102 -4.07 -3.63 1.51
CA ASP A 102 -3.93 -5.07 1.71
C ASP A 102 -2.48 -5.53 1.64
N TRP A 103 -1.70 -4.99 0.69
CA TRP A 103 -0.26 -5.25 0.59
C TRP A 103 0.50 -4.77 1.85
N ILE A 104 0.23 -3.54 2.31
CA ILE A 104 0.81 -2.98 3.55
C ILE A 104 0.51 -3.88 4.74
N MET A 105 -0.77 -4.26 4.94
CA MET A 105 -1.17 -5.05 6.11
C MET A 105 -0.60 -6.47 6.09
N ASN A 106 -0.49 -7.09 4.91
CA ASN A 106 0.17 -8.40 4.78
C ASN A 106 1.65 -8.33 5.13
N ARG A 107 2.34 -7.26 4.71
CA ARG A 107 3.75 -7.06 5.00
C ARG A 107 3.99 -6.75 6.48
N VAL A 108 3.14 -5.93 7.11
CA VAL A 108 3.14 -5.71 8.56
C VAL A 108 2.97 -7.02 9.32
N ARG A 109 2.01 -7.88 8.92
CA ARG A 109 1.81 -9.20 9.54
C ARG A 109 3.08 -10.05 9.46
N ARG A 110 3.70 -10.17 8.28
CA ARG A 110 4.95 -10.93 8.10
C ARG A 110 6.06 -10.41 9.02
N MET A 111 6.26 -9.09 9.08
CA MET A 111 7.27 -8.48 9.95
C MET A 111 7.07 -8.77 11.44
N LEU A 112 5.82 -8.86 11.90
CA LEU A 112 5.52 -9.20 13.29
C LEU A 112 5.71 -10.70 13.55
N SER A 113 5.34 -11.56 12.61
CA SER A 113 5.61 -13.00 12.68
C SER A 113 7.10 -13.30 12.76
N ASP A 114 7.91 -12.66 11.90
CA ASP A 114 9.36 -12.86 11.86
C ASP A 114 10.05 -12.38 13.14
N ARG A 115 9.54 -11.32 13.78
CA ARG A 115 10.06 -10.82 15.07
C ARG A 115 9.71 -11.69 16.27
N ASN A 116 8.55 -12.36 16.23
CA ASN A 116 8.11 -13.25 17.30
C ASN A 116 8.72 -14.66 17.18
N ALA A 117 9.43 -14.95 16.09
CA ALA A 117 10.11 -16.24 15.84
C ALA A 117 11.59 -16.25 16.30
N LEU A 118 12.10 -15.15 16.85
CA LEU A 118 13.42 -15.00 17.47
C LEU A 118 13.29 -14.93 18.99
#